data_AF-A0A2H0BVX5-F1
#
_entry.id   AF-A0A2H0BVX5-F1
#
_cell.length_a   1.000
_cell.length_b   1.000
_cell.length_c   1.000
_cell.angle_alpha   90.00
_cell.angle_beta   90.00
_cell.angle_gamma   90.00
#
_symmetry.space_group_name_H-M   'P 1'
#
loop_
_entity.id
_entity.type
_entity.pdbx_description
1 polymer ?
#
loop_
_entity_poly.entity_id
_entity_poly.type
_entity_poly.pdbx_seq_one_letter_code
_entity_poly.pdbx_strand_id
1 'polypeptide(L)'
;MKKLTIKLLFSRIALPKRFWTSITAYAIGFSLIITALWGAQRQLFPDNEELAMLRRAILIDSFSASNYIKLGEYYFVHNQPLLAQDQFKSAATLDPISARNDYTMLVKDKTNLQSNAVFWEDQLIKTSSYRDAHLKLAQIYAQLGEKTKAKEHLKLARDIDPNYPPLKGFVF
;
A
#
# COMPACT_ATOMS: atom_id res chain seq x y z
N MET A 1 60.48 27.47 -11.81
CA MET A 1 59.11 27.00 -11.48
C MET A 1 58.84 25.71 -12.27
N LYS A 2 58.94 24.53 -11.63
CA LYS A 2 58.65 23.23 -12.28
C LYS A 2 57.16 22.90 -12.08
N LYS A 3 56.41 22.73 -13.18
CA LYS A 3 55.03 22.21 -13.15
C LYS A 3 55.07 20.76 -12.68
N LEU A 4 54.67 20.49 -11.44
CA LEU A 4 54.48 19.14 -10.93
C LEU A 4 53.17 18.60 -11.51
N THR A 5 53.27 17.86 -12.62
CA THR A 5 52.10 17.22 -13.24
C THR A 5 51.62 16.07 -12.37
N ILE A 6 50.37 16.16 -11.90
CA ILE A 6 49.61 15.11 -11.22
C ILE A 6 49.31 13.99 -12.22
N LYS A 7 50.32 13.20 -12.60
CA LYS A 7 50.17 12.10 -13.57
C LYS A 7 50.46 10.72 -12.96
N LEU A 8 50.52 10.63 -11.63
CA LEU A 8 51.11 9.49 -10.91
C LEU A 8 50.26 9.00 -9.72
N LEU A 9 48.93 8.90 -9.87
CA LEU A 9 48.13 8.16 -8.89
C LEU A 9 47.17 7.10 -9.46
N PHE A 10 47.08 6.95 -10.77
CA PHE A 10 46.42 5.80 -11.38
C PHE A 10 47.43 5.06 -12.26
N SER A 11 48.36 4.35 -11.61
CA SER A 11 49.01 3.24 -12.29
C SER A 11 47.89 2.31 -12.75
N ARG A 12 47.86 2.02 -14.06
CA ARG A 12 46.91 1.07 -14.64
C ARG A 12 47.18 -0.28 -13.99
N ILE A 13 46.44 -0.63 -12.94
CA ILE A 13 46.42 -1.99 -12.41
C ILE A 13 45.79 -2.84 -13.52
N ALA A 14 46.64 -3.46 -14.34
CA ALA A 14 46.24 -4.36 -15.41
C ALA A 14 45.74 -5.66 -14.77
N LEU A 15 44.46 -5.67 -14.39
CA LEU A 15 43.81 -6.83 -13.81
C LEU A 15 43.73 -7.95 -14.85
N PRO A 16 43.91 -9.22 -14.45
CA PRO A 16 43.90 -10.35 -15.37
C PRO A 16 42.54 -10.46 -16.08
N LYS A 17 42.50 -10.92 -17.34
CA LYS A 17 41.25 -11.05 -18.11
C LYS A 17 40.13 -11.80 -17.35
N ARG A 18 40.51 -12.79 -16.52
CA ARG A 18 39.60 -13.55 -15.65
C ARG A 18 38.91 -12.71 -14.58
N PHE A 19 39.54 -11.62 -14.12
CA PHE A 19 38.96 -10.70 -13.16
C PHE A 19 37.77 -9.93 -13.76
N TRP A 20 37.91 -9.49 -15.01
CA TRP A 20 36.83 -8.81 -15.74
C TRP A 20 35.65 -9.74 -16.02
N THR A 21 35.90 -11.00 -16.36
CA THR A 21 34.81 -11.98 -16.57
C THR A 21 34.03 -12.28 -15.29
N SER A 22 34.71 -12.33 -14.14
CA SER A 22 34.04 -12.48 -12.84
C SER A 22 33.21 -11.25 -12.50
N ILE A 23 33.74 -10.04 -12.68
CA ILE A 23 32.98 -8.80 -12.46
C ILE A 23 31.75 -8.73 -13.35
N THR A 24 31.87 -9.04 -14.64
CA THR A 24 30.71 -9.02 -15.55
C THR A 24 29.67 -10.07 -15.14
N ALA A 25 30.09 -11.25 -14.70
CA ALA A 25 29.17 -12.27 -14.21
C ALA A 25 28.43 -11.81 -12.94
N TYR A 26 29.13 -11.18 -11.99
CA TYR A 26 28.50 -10.59 -10.80
C TYR A 26 27.57 -9.43 -11.15
N ALA A 27 27.95 -8.56 -12.08
CA ALA A 27 27.12 -7.43 -12.51
C ALA A 27 25.81 -7.89 -13.18
N ILE A 28 25.88 -8.93 -14.03
CA ILE A 28 24.70 -9.53 -14.66
C ILE A 28 23.82 -10.19 -13.60
N GLY A 29 24.39 -10.98 -12.69
CA GLY A 29 23.65 -11.62 -11.60
C GLY A 29 22.95 -10.59 -10.70
N PHE A 30 23.65 -9.52 -10.33
CA PHE A 30 23.09 -8.43 -9.53
C PHE A 30 21.97 -7.69 -10.26
N SER A 31 22.13 -7.41 -11.57
CA SER A 31 21.09 -6.81 -12.40
C SER A 31 19.84 -7.70 -12.46
N LEU A 32 19.99 -9.02 -12.63
CA LEU A 32 18.88 -9.96 -12.65
C LEU A 32 18.14 -9.98 -11.31
N ILE A 33 18.87 -9.99 -10.19
CA ILE A 33 18.29 -9.93 -8.84
C ILE A 33 17.50 -8.63 -8.65
N ILE A 34 18.03 -7.48 -9.06
CA ILE A 34 17.31 -6.20 -8.98
C ILE A 34 16.05 -6.24 -9.83
N THR A 35 16.11 -6.73 -11.06
CA THR A 35 14.93 -6.80 -11.93
C THR A 35 13.87 -7.75 -11.39
N ALA A 36 14.27 -8.88 -10.80
CA ALA A 36 13.37 -9.83 -10.16
C ALA A 36 12.76 -9.23 -8.89
N LEU A 37 13.55 -8.52 -8.07
CA LEU A 37 13.08 -7.85 -6.87
C LEU A 37 12.12 -6.71 -7.21
N TRP A 38 12.43 -5.90 -8.22
CA TRP A 38 11.57 -4.83 -8.72
C TRP A 38 10.27 -5.38 -9.32
N GLY A 39 10.34 -6.48 -10.07
CA GLY A 39 9.17 -7.19 -10.58
C GLY A 39 8.29 -7.77 -9.47
N ALA A 40 8.89 -8.46 -8.48
CA ALA A 40 8.20 -8.99 -7.32
C ALA A 40 7.59 -7.87 -6.47
N GLN A 41 8.31 -6.77 -6.26
CA GLN A 41 7.82 -5.60 -5.56
C GLN A 41 6.62 -4.98 -6.29
N ARG A 42 6.65 -4.87 -7.61
CA ARG A 42 5.50 -4.38 -8.41
C ARG A 42 4.30 -5.34 -8.36
N GLN A 43 4.55 -6.64 -8.22
CA GLN A 43 3.49 -7.64 -8.10
C GLN A 43 2.88 -7.68 -6.68
N LEU A 44 3.70 -7.40 -5.66
CA LEU A 44 3.28 -7.27 -4.26
C LEU A 44 2.64 -5.90 -3.97
N PHE A 45 3.05 -4.86 -4.70
CA PHE A 45 2.55 -3.49 -4.62
C PHE A 45 2.23 -3.02 -6.05
N PRO A 46 1.12 -3.47 -6.66
CA PRO A 46 0.67 -2.85 -7.89
C PRO A 46 0.45 -1.38 -7.57
N ASP A 47 1.24 -0.50 -8.17
CA ASP A 47 1.00 0.94 -8.11
C ASP A 47 -0.40 1.16 -8.70
N ASN A 48 -1.42 1.21 -7.84
CA ASN A 48 -2.75 1.56 -8.27
C ASN A 48 -2.76 3.05 -8.61
N GLU A 49 -3.65 3.43 -9.51
CA GLU A 49 -3.75 4.81 -9.99
C GLU A 49 -3.88 5.81 -8.83
N GLU A 50 -4.59 5.41 -7.77
CA GLU A 50 -4.76 6.14 -6.52
C GLU A 50 -3.44 6.45 -5.81
N LEU A 51 -2.59 5.44 -5.56
CA LEU A 51 -1.28 5.64 -4.92
C LEU A 51 -0.37 6.55 -5.75
N ALA A 52 -0.42 6.42 -7.08
CA ALA A 52 0.35 7.28 -7.99
C ALA A 52 -0.12 8.74 -7.91
N MET A 53 -1.43 8.99 -7.84
CA MET A 53 -1.99 10.34 -7.65
C MET A 53 -1.60 10.93 -6.30
N LEU A 54 -1.69 10.16 -5.21
CA LEU A 54 -1.32 10.61 -3.87
C LEU A 54 0.16 10.99 -3.76
N ARG A 55 1.05 10.18 -4.36
CA ARG A 55 2.49 10.50 -4.43
C ARG A 55 2.76 11.76 -5.24
N ARG A 56 2.07 11.96 -6.36
CA ARG A 56 2.19 13.19 -7.16
C ARG A 56 1.72 14.42 -6.39
N ALA A 57 0.67 14.31 -5.58
CA ALA A 57 0.18 15.43 -4.78
C ALA A 57 1.25 15.96 -3.81
N ILE A 58 2.02 15.06 -3.17
CA ILE A 58 3.14 15.45 -2.29
C ILE A 58 4.29 16.10 -3.08
N LEU A 59 4.54 15.66 -4.31
CA LEU A 59 5.56 16.29 -5.17
C LEU A 59 5.17 17.70 -5.61
N ILE A 60 3.87 17.95 -5.79
CA ILE A 60 3.34 19.28 -6.16
C ILE A 60 3.34 20.21 -4.95
N ASP A 61 2.91 19.70 -3.80
CA ASP A 61 2.87 20.44 -2.54
C ASP A 61 3.39 19.59 -1.38
N SER A 62 4.67 19.81 -1.06
CA SER A 62 5.39 19.13 0.00
C SER A 62 5.15 19.72 1.40
N PHE A 63 4.42 20.83 1.51
CA PHE A 63 4.14 21.49 2.79
C PHE A 63 2.69 21.29 3.26
N SER A 64 1.90 20.53 2.51
CA SER A 64 0.55 20.13 2.91
C SER A 64 0.56 18.87 3.78
N ALA A 65 0.28 19.04 5.07
CA ALA A 65 0.04 17.93 6.00
C ALA A 65 -1.06 16.98 5.50
N SER A 66 -2.10 17.53 4.83
CA SER A 66 -3.21 16.76 4.27
C SER A 66 -2.78 15.75 3.21
N ASN A 67 -1.78 16.09 2.38
CA ASN A 67 -1.28 15.15 1.36
C ASN A 67 -0.59 13.94 2.01
N TYR A 68 0.18 14.17 3.07
CA TYR A 68 0.78 13.09 3.86
C TYR A 68 -0.28 12.28 4.62
N ILE A 69 -1.31 12.92 5.18
CA ILE A 69 -2.43 12.24 5.84
C ILE A 69 -3.14 11.29 4.87
N LYS A 70 -3.52 11.76 3.68
CA LYS A 70 -4.19 10.94 2.67
C LYS A 70 -3.34 9.74 2.23
N LEU A 71 -2.02 9.94 2.08
CA LEU A 71 -1.12 8.83 1.76
C LEU A 71 -0.99 7.85 2.93
N GLY A 72 -1.00 8.35 4.17
CA GLY A 72 -1.03 7.53 5.39
C GLY A 72 -2.31 6.70 5.52
N GLU A 73 -3.47 7.32 5.26
CA GLU A 73 -4.78 6.65 5.20
C GLU A 73 -4.79 5.53 4.17
N TYR A 74 -4.29 5.81 2.97
CA TYR A 74 -4.15 4.81 1.92
C TYR A 74 -3.34 3.60 2.41
N TYR A 75 -2.15 3.81 2.99
CA TYR A 75 -1.34 2.71 3.51
C TYR A 75 -2.03 1.97 4.67
N PHE A 76 -2.79 2.67 5.50
CA PHE A 76 -3.48 2.08 6.65
C PHE A 76 -4.63 1.14 6.22
N VAL A 77 -5.39 1.54 5.20
CA VAL A 77 -6.44 0.73 4.56
C VAL A 77 -5.84 -0.48 3.87
N HIS A 78 -4.68 -0.33 3.23
CA HIS A 78 -3.97 -1.44 2.56
C HIS A 78 -3.12 -2.30 3.52
N ASN A 79 -3.39 -2.21 4.83
CA ASN A 79 -2.75 -2.99 5.88
C ASN A 79 -1.22 -2.87 5.90
N GLN A 80 -0.71 -1.68 5.60
CA GLN A 80 0.71 -1.31 5.64
C GLN A 80 0.96 -0.32 6.78
N PRO A 81 0.85 -0.74 8.06
CA PRO A 81 0.83 0.17 9.21
C PRO A 81 2.16 0.92 9.41
N LEU A 82 3.30 0.33 9.02
CA LEU A 82 4.60 1.00 9.12
C LEU A 82 4.69 2.19 8.17
N LEU A 83 4.32 1.99 6.90
CA LEU A 83 4.30 3.05 5.90
C LEU A 83 3.28 4.13 6.25
N ALA A 84 2.09 3.72 6.74
CA ALA A 84 1.09 4.65 7.25
C ALA A 84 1.65 5.52 8.38
N GLN A 85 2.27 4.89 9.39
CA GLN A 85 2.87 5.59 10.52
C GLN A 85 3.92 6.60 10.07
N ASP A 86 4.76 6.25 9.10
CA ASP A 86 5.78 7.17 8.60
C ASP A 86 5.17 8.39 7.89
N GLN A 87 4.08 8.22 7.13
CA GLN A 87 3.39 9.36 6.54
C GLN A 87 2.70 10.24 7.59
N PHE A 88 2.07 9.64 8.61
CA PHE A 88 1.49 10.40 9.72
C PHE A 88 2.56 11.15 10.53
N LYS A 89 3.78 10.61 10.67
CA LYS A 89 4.92 11.35 11.25
C LYS A 89 5.29 12.55 10.38
N SER A 90 5.39 12.37 9.06
CA SER A 90 5.64 13.49 8.14
C SER A 90 4.53 14.54 8.22
N ALA A 91 3.26 14.14 8.27
CA ALA A 91 2.15 15.08 8.48
C ALA A 91 2.27 15.82 9.82
N ALA A 92 2.63 15.11 10.90
CA ALA A 92 2.80 15.69 12.22
C ALA A 92 3.95 16.70 12.33
N THR A 93 4.96 16.64 11.45
CA THR A 93 5.98 17.69 11.37
C THR A 93 5.46 19.01 10.79
N LEU A 94 4.38 18.97 10.03
CA LEU A 94 3.77 20.13 9.39
C LEU A 94 2.59 20.67 10.20
N ASP A 95 1.70 19.77 10.63
CA ASP A 95 0.58 20.06 11.54
C ASP A 95 0.41 18.90 12.55
N PRO A 96 0.95 19.06 13.77
CA PRO A 96 0.88 18.04 14.81
C PRO A 96 -0.55 17.72 15.28
N ILE A 97 -1.46 18.69 15.24
CA ILE A 97 -2.81 18.55 15.79
C ILE A 97 -3.69 17.78 14.82
N SER A 98 -3.69 18.18 13.53
CA SER A 98 -4.45 17.46 12.49
C SER A 98 -3.97 16.01 12.39
N ALA A 99 -2.66 15.79 12.22
CA ALA A 99 -2.11 14.45 12.02
C ALA A 99 -2.44 13.48 13.18
N ARG A 100 -2.40 13.98 14.43
CA ARG A 100 -2.75 13.18 15.62
C ARG A 100 -4.25 12.85 15.66
N ASN A 101 -5.11 13.82 15.40
CA ASN A 101 -6.56 13.63 15.43
C ASN A 101 -6.99 12.64 14.34
N ASP A 102 -6.49 12.82 13.12
CA ASP A 102 -6.82 11.98 11.97
C ASP A 102 -6.34 10.53 12.18
N TYR A 103 -5.10 10.33 12.63
CA TYR A 103 -4.60 8.98 12.93
C TYR A 103 -5.41 8.29 14.05
N THR A 104 -5.75 9.03 15.11
CA THR A 104 -6.53 8.47 16.23
C THR A 104 -7.94 8.07 15.80
N MET A 105 -8.59 8.92 15.00
CA MET A 105 -9.92 8.65 14.44
C MET A 105 -9.89 7.42 13.53
N LEU A 106 -8.90 7.35 12.64
CA LEU A 106 -8.74 6.24 11.70
C LEU A 106 -8.55 4.88 12.40
N VAL A 107 -7.74 4.83 13.46
CA VAL A 107 -7.54 3.61 14.27
C VAL A 107 -8.84 3.20 14.98
N LYS A 108 -9.55 4.17 15.56
CA LYS A 108 -10.83 3.92 16.23
C LYS A 108 -11.87 3.40 15.25
N ASP A 109 -11.95 3.99 14.06
CA ASP A 109 -12.91 3.62 13.03
C ASP A 109 -12.65 2.20 12.50
N LYS A 110 -11.39 1.86 12.20
CA LYS A 110 -11.02 0.49 11.81
C LYS A 110 -11.35 -0.53 12.90
N THR A 111 -11.11 -0.20 14.15
CA THR A 111 -11.43 -1.08 15.28
C THR A 111 -12.95 -1.30 15.40
N ASN A 112 -13.74 -0.23 15.30
CA ASN A 112 -15.20 -0.32 15.33
C ASN A 112 -15.75 -1.14 14.15
N LEU A 113 -15.20 -0.94 12.95
CA LEU A 113 -15.56 -1.72 11.76
C LEU A 113 -15.23 -3.20 11.93
N GLN A 114 -14.07 -3.54 12.49
CA GLN A 114 -13.71 -4.92 12.79
C GLN A 114 -14.67 -5.56 13.81
N SER A 115 -15.00 -4.86 14.90
CA SER A 115 -15.97 -5.37 15.88
C SER A 115 -17.38 -5.55 15.27
N ASN A 116 -17.80 -4.64 14.39
CA ASN A 116 -19.08 -4.75 13.69
C ASN A 116 -19.07 -5.92 12.70
N ALA A 117 -17.95 -6.17 12.00
CA ALA A 117 -17.81 -7.35 11.14
C ALA A 117 -18.04 -8.64 11.94
N VAL A 118 -17.36 -8.80 13.08
CA VAL A 118 -17.52 -9.97 13.96
C VAL A 118 -18.98 -10.16 14.37
N PHE A 119 -19.69 -9.09 14.73
CA PHE A 119 -21.11 -9.17 15.09
C PHE A 119 -21.98 -9.76 13.97
N TRP A 120 -21.76 -9.34 12.72
CA TRP A 120 -22.53 -9.85 11.57
C TRP A 120 -22.12 -11.26 11.16
N GLU A 121 -20.83 -11.61 11.30
CA GLU A 121 -20.37 -12.99 11.13
C GLU A 121 -21.04 -13.93 12.12
N ASP A 122 -21.16 -13.53 13.39
CA ASP A 122 -21.89 -14.29 14.40
C ASP A 122 -23.38 -14.46 14.07
N GLN A 123 -24.00 -13.48 13.40
CA GLN A 123 -25.38 -13.65 12.91
C GLN A 123 -25.46 -14.68 11.80
N LEU A 124 -24.47 -14.71 10.89
CA LEU A 124 -24.43 -15.69 9.79
C LEU A 124 -24.17 -17.11 10.28
N ILE A 125 -23.48 -17.30 11.41
CA ILE A 125 -23.35 -18.62 12.04
C ILE A 125 -24.73 -19.17 12.44
N LYS A 126 -25.64 -18.30 12.92
CA LYS A 126 -27.00 -18.66 13.32
C LYS A 126 -27.94 -18.79 12.13
N THR A 127 -27.76 -17.96 11.11
CA THR A 127 -28.62 -17.93 9.91
C THR A 127 -27.78 -17.63 8.69
N SER A 128 -27.28 -18.69 8.04
CA SER A 128 -26.36 -18.59 6.90
C SER A 128 -26.98 -17.97 5.65
N SER A 129 -28.32 -18.02 5.51
CA SER A 129 -29.05 -17.41 4.40
C SER A 129 -29.49 -15.96 4.67
N TYR A 130 -28.92 -15.29 5.68
CA TYR A 130 -29.30 -13.92 6.01
C TYR A 130 -28.67 -12.91 5.04
N ARG A 131 -29.39 -12.63 3.94
CA ARG A 131 -28.99 -11.69 2.87
C ARG A 131 -28.45 -10.36 3.42
N ASP A 132 -29.17 -9.71 4.33
CA ASP A 132 -28.81 -8.37 4.80
C ASP A 132 -27.52 -8.38 5.63
N ALA A 133 -27.23 -9.48 6.35
CA ALA A 133 -25.95 -9.64 7.02
C ALA A 133 -24.79 -9.74 6.02
N HIS A 134 -24.96 -10.46 4.91
CA HIS A 134 -23.98 -10.48 3.83
C HIS A 134 -23.79 -9.09 3.20
N LEU A 135 -24.86 -8.31 2.99
CA LEU A 135 -24.75 -6.92 2.50
C LEU A 135 -23.98 -6.02 3.47
N LYS A 136 -24.26 -6.15 4.77
CA LYS A 136 -23.55 -5.39 5.81
C LYS A 136 -22.07 -5.77 5.88
N LEU A 137 -21.75 -7.06 5.81
CA LEU A 137 -20.36 -7.51 5.75
C LEU A 137 -19.65 -7.04 4.49
N ALA A 138 -20.31 -7.07 3.33
CA ALA A 138 -19.73 -6.51 2.11
C ALA A 138 -19.37 -5.03 2.27
N GLN A 139 -20.24 -4.24 2.90
CA GLN A 139 -19.98 -2.83 3.19
C GLN A 139 -18.83 -2.63 4.18
N ILE A 140 -18.80 -3.41 5.27
CA ILE A 140 -17.76 -3.27 6.29
C ILE A 140 -16.40 -3.69 5.71
N TYR A 141 -16.35 -4.81 4.98
CA TYR A 141 -15.13 -5.26 4.32
C TYR A 141 -14.65 -4.31 3.22
N ALA A 142 -15.56 -3.64 2.51
CA ALA A 142 -15.22 -2.54 1.61
C ALA A 142 -14.46 -1.42 2.33
N GLN A 143 -14.99 -0.97 3.47
CA GLN A 143 -14.42 0.12 4.28
C GLN A 143 -13.11 -0.28 4.95
N LEU A 144 -12.92 -1.58 5.25
CA LEU A 144 -11.68 -2.13 5.78
C LEU A 144 -10.59 -2.33 4.71
N GLY A 145 -10.89 -2.11 3.43
CA GLY A 145 -9.97 -2.37 2.31
C GLY A 145 -9.92 -3.85 1.87
N GLU A 146 -10.71 -4.71 2.48
CA GLU A 146 -10.81 -6.15 2.21
C GLU A 146 -11.71 -6.44 1.01
N LYS A 147 -11.34 -5.89 -0.17
CA LYS A 147 -12.16 -5.92 -1.39
C LYS A 147 -12.55 -7.34 -1.84
N THR A 148 -11.70 -8.33 -1.59
CA THR A 148 -11.96 -9.74 -1.94
C THR A 148 -13.12 -10.30 -1.13
N LYS A 149 -13.05 -10.17 0.21
CA LYS A 149 -14.14 -10.56 1.12
C LYS A 149 -15.43 -9.79 0.83
N ALA A 150 -15.30 -8.50 0.51
CA ALA A 150 -16.44 -7.67 0.16
C ALA A 150 -17.17 -8.21 -1.09
N LYS A 151 -16.43 -8.55 -2.16
CA LYS A 151 -16.98 -9.14 -3.39
C LYS A 151 -17.62 -10.51 -3.13
N GLU A 152 -17.02 -11.32 -2.28
CA GLU A 152 -17.56 -12.64 -1.90
C GLU A 152 -18.92 -12.51 -1.22
N HIS A 153 -19.05 -11.65 -0.21
CA HIS A 153 -20.32 -11.45 0.47
C HIS A 153 -21.40 -10.80 -0.41
N LEU A 154 -21.02 -9.90 -1.33
CA LEU A 154 -21.97 -9.41 -2.35
C LEU A 154 -22.50 -10.54 -3.23
N LYS A 155 -21.62 -11.47 -3.63
CA LYS A 155 -22.02 -12.63 -4.44
C LYS A 155 -23.00 -13.49 -3.66
N LEU A 156 -22.71 -13.82 -2.40
CA LEU A 156 -23.61 -14.60 -1.55
C LEU A 156 -24.97 -13.93 -1.35
N ALA A 157 -24.99 -12.61 -1.09
CA ALA A 157 -26.24 -11.87 -0.97
C ALA A 157 -27.10 -11.94 -2.25
N ARG A 158 -26.47 -11.83 -3.42
CA ARG A 158 -27.15 -11.97 -4.72
C ARG A 158 -27.62 -13.39 -4.98
N ASP A 159 -26.85 -14.40 -4.57
CA ASP A 159 -27.24 -15.81 -4.75
C ASP A 159 -28.46 -16.16 -3.87
N ILE A 160 -28.61 -15.50 -2.71
CA ILE A 160 -29.78 -15.64 -1.82
C ILE A 160 -31.02 -14.93 -2.40
N ASP A 161 -30.87 -13.73 -2.97
CA ASP A 161 -31.97 -12.96 -3.54
C ASP A 161 -31.60 -12.38 -4.93
N PRO A 162 -31.75 -13.19 -6.00
CA PRO A 162 -31.39 -12.78 -7.36
C PRO A 162 -32.25 -11.64 -7.92
N ASN A 163 -33.43 -11.40 -7.36
CA ASN A 163 -34.40 -10.40 -7.82
C ASN A 163 -34.26 -9.06 -7.10
N TYR A 164 -33.36 -8.95 -6.11
CA TYR A 164 -33.09 -7.71 -5.42
C TYR A 164 -32.45 -6.69 -6.39
N PRO A 165 -32.82 -5.39 -6.33
CA PRO A 165 -32.25 -4.37 -7.21
C PRO A 165 -30.72 -4.41 -7.18
N PRO A 166 -30.04 -4.20 -8.33
CA PRO A 166 -28.60 -4.16 -8.38
C PRO A 166 -28.09 -3.19 -7.33
N LEU A 167 -27.13 -3.65 -6.52
CA LEU A 167 -26.57 -2.95 -5.36
C LEU A 167 -25.79 -1.71 -5.84
N LYS A 168 -26.52 -0.67 -6.23
CA LYS A 168 -26.02 0.63 -6.68
C LYS A 168 -25.35 1.32 -5.49
N GLY A 169 -24.07 1.08 -5.31
CA GLY A 169 -23.28 1.63 -4.21
C GLY A 169 -21.96 0.90 -3.96
N PHE A 170 -21.83 -0.35 -4.38
CA PHE A 170 -20.59 -1.11 -4.29
C PHE A 170 -19.93 -1.23 -5.66
N VAL A 171 -19.21 -0.19 -6.06
CA VAL A 171 -18.30 -0.23 -7.21
C VAL A 171 -16.90 -0.49 -6.65
N PHE A 172 -16.32 -1.66 -6.96
CA PHE A 172 -15.07 -2.14 -6.38
C PHE A 172 -13.92 -2.27 -7.36
#